data_AF-A0A9E2IFQ9-F1
#
_entry.id   AF-A0A9E2IFQ9-F1
#
_cell.length_a   1.000
_cell.length_b   1.000
_cell.length_c   1.000
_cell.angle_alpha   90.00
_cell.angle_beta   90.00
_cell.angle_gamma   90.00
#
_symmetry.space_group_name_H-M   'P 1'
#
loop_
_entity.id
_entity.type
_entity.pdbx_description
1 polymer ?
#
loop_
_entity_poly.entity_id
_entity_poly.type
_entity_poly.pdbx_seq_one_letter_code
_entity_poly.pdbx_strand_id
1 'polypeptide(L)'
;TLLLFEYAFATIFFLSNMIGILKSKNNKLLPDLLTAAGNGLFLLIWIMNVASDEWKSLIIVVWMMIFMVSAFLITKITQKTAPFYIYAGVGIMMLVAATSLELKGAALVMAYTIEGGLLSLITYFVIRKTQLAEQLSWLLIYPIILSFRSMTSSVWRTGFLHEDFFVLFVLMITLFGLGLFFGINTKQTEDKKMSSTSLILLVGGSFYFYITLWLSLHSILSDDVAVMISLIIYTIIGLICYFNGLLNNKKVIQVYGGILIGFVVSRVLLVDIWQMEMAGKIVTFFLLGALLVSTTFLGKKRQAEHNIIKNPDPNNQ
;
A
#
# COMPACT_ATOMS: atom_id res chain seq x y z
N THR A 1 29.90 30.81 -1.18
CA THR A 1 31.07 30.22 -1.86
C THR A 1 31.11 28.70 -1.75
N LEU A 2 30.85 28.11 -0.58
CA LEU A 2 30.84 26.64 -0.39
C LEU A 2 29.83 25.88 -1.26
N LEU A 3 28.62 26.41 -1.48
CA LEU A 3 27.61 25.79 -2.37
C LEU A 3 28.06 25.73 -3.84
N LEU A 4 28.66 26.80 -4.36
CA LEU A 4 29.15 26.83 -5.74
C LEU A 4 30.28 25.82 -5.98
N PHE A 5 31.15 25.65 -4.98
CA PHE A 5 32.20 24.64 -5.02
C PHE A 5 31.61 23.23 -5.07
N GLU A 6 30.61 22.95 -4.23
CA GLU A 6 29.96 21.65 -4.18
C GLU A 6 29.18 21.35 -5.48
N TYR A 7 28.45 22.32 -6.03
CA TYR A 7 27.81 22.14 -7.33
C TYR A 7 28.83 21.86 -8.44
N ALA A 8 29.93 22.61 -8.49
CA ALA A 8 30.99 22.36 -9.46
C ALA A 8 31.58 20.94 -9.27
N PHE A 9 31.86 20.54 -8.02
CA PHE A 9 32.36 19.22 -7.68
C PHE A 9 31.39 18.13 -8.11
N ALA A 10 30.11 18.23 -7.72
CA ALA A 10 29.10 17.25 -8.04
C ALA A 10 28.83 17.18 -9.55
N THR A 11 28.79 18.31 -10.26
CA THR A 11 28.65 18.34 -11.73
C THR A 11 29.84 17.67 -12.41
N ILE A 12 31.07 17.98 -12.01
CA ILE A 12 32.28 17.36 -12.58
C ILE A 12 32.27 15.85 -12.35
N PHE A 13 31.99 15.43 -11.12
CA PHE A 13 31.99 14.01 -10.76
C PHE A 13 30.84 13.25 -11.43
N PHE A 14 29.69 13.89 -11.56
CA PHE A 14 28.53 13.37 -12.27
C PHE A 14 28.82 13.20 -13.76
N LEU A 15 29.34 14.23 -14.43
CA LEU A 15 29.70 14.17 -15.85
C LEU A 15 30.80 13.14 -16.11
N SER A 16 31.81 13.08 -15.23
CA SER A 16 32.88 12.09 -15.31
C SER A 16 32.34 10.66 -15.21
N ASN A 17 31.47 10.38 -14.24
CA ASN A 17 30.82 9.08 -14.10
C ASN A 17 29.93 8.75 -15.30
N MET A 18 29.15 9.72 -15.79
CA MET A 18 28.31 9.53 -16.97
C MET A 18 29.15 9.16 -18.20
N ILE A 19 30.24 9.88 -18.46
CA ILE A 19 31.15 9.60 -19.58
C ILE A 19 31.84 8.23 -19.40
N GLY A 20 32.23 7.89 -18.17
CA GLY A 20 32.79 6.58 -17.82
C GLY A 20 31.84 5.44 -18.18
N ILE A 21 30.58 5.52 -17.73
CA ILE A 21 29.54 4.53 -18.03
C ILE A 21 29.28 4.43 -19.54
N LEU A 22 29.23 5.57 -20.25
CA LEU A 22 29.02 5.60 -21.70
C LEU A 22 30.18 4.97 -22.49
N LYS A 23 31.42 5.15 -22.04
CA LYS A 23 32.62 4.59 -22.70
C LYS A 23 32.96 3.17 -22.24
N SER A 24 32.43 2.70 -21.12
CA SER A 24 32.71 1.39 -20.55
C SER A 24 32.10 0.26 -21.40
N LYS A 25 32.96 -0.38 -22.21
CA LYS A 25 32.61 -1.57 -23.01
C LYS A 25 32.56 -2.87 -22.19
N ASN A 26 33.21 -2.92 -21.03
CA ASN A 26 33.32 -4.13 -20.21
C ASN A 26 32.26 -4.21 -19.09
N ASN A 27 31.85 -5.42 -18.74
CA ASN A 27 30.78 -5.73 -17.78
C ASN A 27 31.03 -5.28 -16.32
N LYS A 28 32.14 -4.60 -16.01
CA LYS A 28 32.43 -4.11 -14.65
C LYS A 28 31.81 -2.72 -14.44
N LEU A 29 30.48 -2.66 -14.43
CA LEU A 29 29.70 -1.42 -14.22
C LEU A 29 29.48 -1.09 -12.74
N LEU A 30 29.68 -2.06 -11.85
CA LEU A 30 29.31 -1.96 -10.45
C LEU A 30 30.05 -0.84 -9.69
N PRO A 31 31.38 -0.64 -9.87
CA PRO A 31 32.09 0.46 -9.22
C PRO A 31 31.58 1.85 -9.66
N ASP A 32 31.36 2.04 -10.96
CA ASP A 32 30.89 3.30 -11.53
C ASP A 32 29.46 3.64 -11.03
N LEU A 33 28.60 2.62 -10.92
CA LEU A 33 27.25 2.75 -10.38
C LEU A 33 27.26 3.11 -8.89
N LEU A 34 28.11 2.44 -8.10
CA LEU A 34 28.23 2.73 -6.67
C LEU A 34 28.76 4.16 -6.44
N THR A 35 29.69 4.59 -7.29
CA THR A 35 30.24 5.95 -7.30
C THR A 35 29.16 6.98 -7.64
N ALA A 36 28.30 6.70 -8.62
CA ALA A 36 27.18 7.57 -8.97
C ALA A 36 26.16 7.70 -7.82
N ALA A 37 25.81 6.58 -7.17
CA ALA A 37 24.93 6.57 -6.00
C ALA A 37 25.53 7.37 -4.85
N GLY A 38 26.81 7.14 -4.55
CA GLY A 38 27.56 7.86 -3.53
C GLY A 38 27.61 9.37 -3.78
N ASN A 39 27.84 9.78 -5.03
CA ASN A 39 27.84 11.19 -5.42
C ASN A 39 26.46 11.84 -5.23
N GLY A 40 25.38 11.13 -5.60
CA GLY A 40 24.02 11.60 -5.40
C GLY A 40 23.65 11.78 -3.92
N LEU A 41 24.00 10.80 -3.08
CA LEU A 41 23.79 10.88 -1.64
C LEU A 41 24.64 11.96 -0.98
N PHE A 42 25.90 12.08 -1.39
CA PHE A 42 26.80 13.11 -0.90
C PHE A 42 26.25 14.51 -1.19
N LEU A 43 25.80 14.75 -2.43
CA LEU A 43 25.16 16.01 -2.82
C LEU A 43 23.91 16.27 -1.99
N LEU A 44 23.04 15.27 -1.80
CA LEU A 44 21.85 15.42 -0.96
C LEU A 44 22.22 15.82 0.47
N ILE A 45 23.15 15.12 1.11
CA ILE A 45 23.61 15.42 2.48
C ILE A 45 24.18 16.84 2.57
N TRP A 46 24.93 17.27 1.55
CA TRP A 46 25.54 18.58 1.57
C TRP A 46 24.53 19.70 1.37
N ILE A 47 23.56 19.55 0.44
CA ILE A 47 22.46 20.49 0.29
C ILE A 47 21.70 20.64 1.61
N MET A 48 21.43 19.52 2.31
CA MET A 48 20.73 19.54 3.60
C MET A 48 21.48 20.33 4.68
N ASN A 49 22.81 20.34 4.64
CA ASN A 49 23.65 20.99 5.66
C ASN A 49 24.04 22.44 5.33
N VAL A 50 24.17 22.79 4.04
CA VAL A 50 24.79 24.06 3.62
C VAL A 50 23.82 25.01 2.91
N ALA A 51 22.81 24.50 2.20
CA ALA A 51 21.84 25.38 1.57
C ALA A 51 20.96 26.08 2.61
N SER A 52 20.48 27.28 2.30
CA SER A 52 19.52 27.99 3.15
C SER A 52 18.15 27.29 3.10
N ASP A 53 17.42 27.30 4.20
CA ASP A 53 16.18 26.52 4.36
C ASP A 53 15.14 26.81 3.27
N GLU A 54 15.06 28.06 2.79
CA GLU A 54 14.11 28.47 1.75
C GLU A 54 14.43 27.90 0.36
N TRP A 55 15.69 27.53 0.10
CA TRP A 55 16.15 27.09 -1.22
C TRP A 55 16.41 25.58 -1.29
N LYS A 56 16.48 24.88 -0.14
CA LYS A 56 16.83 23.45 -0.07
C LYS A 56 15.97 22.59 -0.98
N SER A 57 14.65 22.69 -0.87
CA SER A 57 13.71 21.88 -1.66
C SER A 57 13.85 22.15 -3.16
N LEU A 58 13.92 23.42 -3.56
CA LEU A 58 14.05 23.82 -4.96
C LEU A 58 15.35 23.30 -5.58
N ILE A 59 16.48 23.41 -4.85
CA ILE A 59 17.77 22.87 -5.28
C ILE A 59 17.70 21.35 -5.43
N ILE A 60 17.11 20.64 -4.47
CA ILE A 60 16.96 19.18 -4.52
C ILE A 60 16.12 18.76 -5.73
N VAL A 61 15.02 19.47 -6.03
CA VAL A 61 14.17 19.20 -7.19
C VAL A 61 14.92 19.39 -8.52
N VAL A 62 15.74 20.44 -8.63
CA VAL A 62 16.57 20.66 -9.83
C VAL A 62 17.53 19.49 -10.03
N TRP A 63 18.22 19.07 -8.97
CA TRP A 63 19.13 17.93 -9.05
C TRP A 63 18.41 16.61 -9.31
N MET A 64 17.27 16.37 -8.68
CA MET A 64 16.40 15.24 -8.97
C MET A 64 16.10 15.16 -10.48
N MET A 65 15.70 16.27 -11.10
CA MET A 65 15.45 16.30 -12.55
C MET A 65 16.71 15.96 -13.36
N ILE A 66 17.88 16.50 -12.98
CA ILE A 66 19.15 16.19 -13.65
C ILE A 66 19.47 14.70 -13.56
N PHE A 67 19.33 14.09 -12.38
CA PHE A 67 19.54 12.65 -12.18
C PHE A 67 18.54 11.81 -13.00
N MET A 68 17.27 12.18 -13.01
CA MET A 68 16.21 11.47 -13.76
C MET A 68 16.40 11.56 -15.28
N VAL A 69 16.69 12.75 -15.81
CA VAL A 69 16.96 12.95 -17.25
C VAL A 69 18.21 12.17 -17.66
N SER A 70 19.25 12.18 -16.83
CA SER A 70 20.49 11.45 -17.12
C SER A 70 20.28 9.94 -17.06
N ALA A 71 19.49 9.44 -16.11
CA ALA A 71 19.09 8.03 -16.06
C ALA A 71 18.47 7.60 -17.40
N PHE A 72 17.55 8.40 -17.92
CA PHE A 72 16.88 8.15 -19.19
C PHE A 72 17.85 8.21 -20.38
N LEU A 73 18.67 9.26 -20.48
CA LEU A 73 19.63 9.43 -21.57
C LEU A 73 20.67 8.31 -21.61
N ILE A 74 21.27 7.96 -20.46
CA ILE A 74 22.26 6.89 -20.35
C ILE A 74 21.65 5.57 -20.81
N THR A 75 20.44 5.23 -20.36
CA THR A 75 19.80 3.98 -20.75
C THR A 75 19.38 3.96 -22.21
N LYS A 76 18.92 5.09 -22.76
CA LYS A 76 18.61 5.20 -24.19
C LYS A 76 19.84 5.00 -25.08
N ILE A 77 21.01 5.50 -24.66
CA ILE A 77 22.26 5.39 -25.44
C ILE A 77 22.92 4.02 -25.23
N THR A 78 23.02 3.55 -23.99
CA THR A 78 23.77 2.31 -23.67
C THR A 78 22.94 1.04 -23.81
N GLN A 79 21.61 1.14 -23.89
CA GLN A 79 20.66 0.01 -23.82
C GLN A 79 20.78 -0.83 -22.52
N LYS A 80 21.51 -0.34 -21.51
CA LYS A 80 21.67 -1.01 -20.22
C LYS A 80 20.67 -0.45 -19.21
N THR A 81 19.98 -1.34 -18.50
CA THR A 81 18.99 -0.96 -17.47
C THR A 81 19.60 -0.69 -16.10
N ALA A 82 20.81 -1.21 -15.83
CA ALA A 82 21.44 -1.04 -14.52
C ALA A 82 21.69 0.44 -14.15
N PRO A 83 22.19 1.32 -15.06
CA PRO A 83 22.30 2.75 -14.77
C PRO A 83 20.96 3.41 -14.48
N PHE A 84 19.89 3.03 -15.21
CA PHE A 84 18.55 3.58 -14.98
C PHE A 84 18.14 3.46 -13.51
N TYR A 85 18.23 2.26 -12.94
CA TYR A 85 17.77 2.00 -11.57
C TYR A 85 18.55 2.78 -10.53
N ILE A 86 19.86 2.97 -10.72
CA ILE A 86 20.70 3.68 -9.75
C ILE A 86 20.43 5.19 -9.79
N TYR A 87 20.47 5.80 -10.98
CA TYR A 87 20.21 7.24 -11.11
C TYR A 87 18.75 7.59 -10.79
N ALA A 88 17.78 6.75 -11.20
CA ALA A 88 16.39 6.93 -10.81
C ALA A 88 16.19 6.71 -9.31
N GLY A 89 16.89 5.77 -8.69
CA GLY A 89 16.86 5.55 -7.24
C GLY A 89 17.35 6.77 -6.46
N VAL A 90 18.45 7.40 -6.90
CA VAL A 90 18.91 8.69 -6.35
C VAL A 90 17.85 9.78 -6.55
N GLY A 91 17.25 9.87 -7.74
CA GLY A 91 16.15 10.80 -8.00
C GLY A 91 14.95 10.60 -7.06
N ILE A 92 14.53 9.36 -6.82
CA ILE A 92 13.45 9.03 -5.88
C ILE A 92 13.84 9.43 -4.45
N MET A 93 15.08 9.18 -4.01
CA MET A 93 15.54 9.63 -2.69
C MET A 93 15.51 11.16 -2.56
N MET A 94 15.89 11.88 -3.62
CA MET A 94 15.79 13.34 -3.66
C MET A 94 14.34 13.83 -3.64
N LEU A 95 13.43 13.16 -4.36
CA LEU A 95 11.99 13.46 -4.29
C LEU A 95 11.49 13.37 -2.85
N VAL A 96 11.75 12.23 -2.19
CA VAL A 96 11.34 12.00 -0.80
C VAL A 96 11.92 13.07 0.13
N ALA A 97 13.20 13.42 -0.03
CA ALA A 97 13.84 14.46 0.77
C ALA A 97 13.22 15.84 0.56
N ALA A 98 12.98 16.25 -0.69
CA ALA A 98 12.33 17.51 -1.01
C ALA A 98 10.93 17.60 -0.41
N THR A 99 10.14 16.53 -0.53
CA THR A 99 8.79 16.45 0.03
C THR A 99 8.80 16.54 1.57
N SER A 100 9.80 15.93 2.21
CA SER A 100 10.00 16.01 3.68
C SER A 100 10.31 17.41 4.20
N LEU A 101 10.95 18.25 3.36
CA LEU A 101 11.30 19.61 3.70
C LEU A 101 10.10 20.55 3.55
N GLU A 102 9.31 20.35 2.50
CA GLU A 102 8.16 21.20 2.19
C GLU A 102 6.93 20.88 3.05
N LEU A 103 6.70 19.60 3.37
CA LEU A 103 5.47 19.16 4.03
C LEU A 103 5.76 18.58 5.40
N LYS A 104 4.81 18.78 6.33
CA LYS A 104 4.87 18.27 7.70
C LYS A 104 3.53 17.63 8.09
N GLY A 105 3.56 16.79 9.14
CA GLY A 105 2.35 16.20 9.71
C GLY A 105 1.54 15.38 8.71
N ALA A 106 0.22 15.59 8.68
CA ALA A 106 -0.70 14.86 7.81
C ALA A 106 -0.43 15.07 6.32
N ALA A 107 -0.10 16.30 5.91
CA ALA A 107 0.23 16.62 4.52
C ALA A 107 1.41 15.78 3.99
N LEU A 108 2.43 15.57 4.83
CA LEU A 108 3.60 14.75 4.48
C LEU A 108 3.21 13.28 4.23
N VAL A 109 2.36 12.71 5.09
CA VAL A 109 1.92 11.30 4.95
C VAL A 109 1.09 11.12 3.68
N MET A 110 0.20 12.08 3.37
CA MET A 110 -0.57 12.07 2.13
C MET A 110 0.34 12.16 0.91
N ALA A 111 1.34 13.06 0.92
CA ALA A 111 2.28 13.20 -0.18
C ALA A 111 3.08 11.92 -0.41
N TYR A 112 3.67 11.32 0.62
CA TYR A 112 4.38 10.05 0.48
C TYR A 112 3.51 8.89 0.01
N THR A 113 2.24 8.87 0.42
CA THR A 113 1.28 7.87 -0.06
C THR A 113 1.05 8.03 -1.55
N ILE A 114 0.78 9.25 -2.01
CA ILE A 114 0.54 9.56 -3.43
C ILE A 114 1.80 9.28 -4.25
N GLU A 115 2.96 9.74 -3.80
CA GLU A 115 4.25 9.51 -4.46
C GLU A 115 4.56 8.02 -4.59
N GLY A 116 4.45 7.25 -3.50
CA GLY A 116 4.66 5.81 -3.53
C GLY A 116 3.71 5.09 -4.48
N GLY A 117 2.43 5.49 -4.48
CA GLY A 117 1.44 4.93 -5.39
C GLY A 117 1.68 5.26 -6.85
N LEU A 118 1.98 6.53 -7.15
CA LEU A 118 2.29 6.99 -8.50
C LEU A 118 3.58 6.37 -9.02
N LEU A 119 4.64 6.27 -8.21
CA LEU A 119 5.89 5.61 -8.59
C LEU A 119 5.65 4.14 -8.97
N SER A 120 4.84 3.43 -8.20
CA SER A 120 4.45 2.05 -8.49
C SER A 120 3.70 1.94 -9.82
N LEU A 121 2.72 2.82 -10.09
CA LEU A 121 1.96 2.85 -11.34
C LEU A 121 2.81 3.26 -12.56
N ILE A 122 3.59 4.33 -12.44
CA ILE A 122 4.47 4.83 -13.51
C ILE A 122 5.47 3.74 -13.89
N THR A 123 6.05 3.06 -12.90
CA THR A 123 6.97 1.94 -13.15
C THR A 123 6.30 0.83 -13.94
N TYR A 124 5.06 0.47 -13.60
CA TYR A 124 4.29 -0.49 -14.39
C TYR A 124 4.10 -0.02 -15.83
N PHE A 125 3.67 1.22 -16.05
CA PHE A 125 3.39 1.73 -17.40
C PHE A 125 4.66 1.90 -18.26
N VAL A 126 5.77 2.31 -17.66
CA VAL A 126 7.03 2.58 -18.36
C VAL A 126 7.85 1.30 -18.58
N ILE A 127 8.05 0.49 -17.53
CA ILE A 127 8.92 -0.70 -17.59
C ILE A 127 8.15 -1.94 -18.05
N ARG A 128 6.82 -1.94 -17.94
CA ARG A 128 5.94 -3.09 -18.26
C ARG A 128 6.26 -4.37 -17.48
N LYS A 129 7.01 -4.26 -16.38
CA LYS A 129 7.34 -5.37 -15.47
C LYS A 129 6.52 -5.25 -14.19
N THR A 130 5.51 -6.11 -14.05
CA THR A 130 4.63 -6.19 -12.86
C THR A 130 5.42 -6.35 -11.57
N GLN A 131 6.41 -7.23 -11.56
CA GLN A 131 7.19 -7.54 -10.36
C GLN A 131 7.93 -6.31 -9.78
N LEU A 132 8.49 -5.44 -10.64
CA LEU A 132 9.18 -4.23 -10.17
C LEU A 132 8.20 -3.17 -9.65
N ALA A 133 7.04 -3.02 -10.31
CA ALA A 133 5.99 -2.13 -9.85
C ALA A 133 5.45 -2.56 -8.48
N GLU A 134 5.22 -3.87 -8.29
CA GLU A 134 4.84 -4.45 -7.00
C GLU A 134 5.94 -4.27 -5.95
N GLN A 135 7.21 -4.43 -6.30
CA GLN A 135 8.33 -4.17 -5.39
C GLN A 135 8.38 -2.71 -4.94
N LEU A 136 8.09 -1.76 -5.82
CA LEU A 136 8.04 -0.34 -5.45
C LEU A 136 6.83 0.01 -4.59
N SER A 137 5.75 -0.77 -4.63
CA SER A 137 4.61 -0.56 -3.72
C SER A 137 5.00 -0.74 -2.24
N TRP A 138 6.11 -1.41 -1.94
CA TRP A 138 6.66 -1.51 -0.58
C TRP A 138 7.10 -0.16 -0.01
N LEU A 139 7.30 0.87 -0.86
CA LEU A 139 7.50 2.24 -0.38
C LEU A 139 6.34 2.74 0.47
N LEU A 140 5.13 2.19 0.30
CA LEU A 140 3.96 2.51 1.11
C LEU A 140 4.04 2.03 2.56
N ILE A 141 5.00 1.16 2.93
CA ILE A 141 5.23 0.82 4.34
C ILE A 141 5.50 2.08 5.16
N TYR A 142 6.27 3.00 4.62
CA TYR A 142 6.65 4.20 5.35
C TYR A 142 5.46 5.10 5.73
N PRO A 143 4.59 5.52 4.79
CA PRO A 143 3.38 6.25 5.16
C PRO A 143 2.40 5.43 5.99
N ILE A 144 2.35 4.09 5.86
CA ILE A 144 1.57 3.22 6.75
C ILE A 144 2.02 3.41 8.21
N ILE A 145 3.33 3.38 8.47
CA ILE A 145 3.88 3.57 9.83
C ILE A 145 3.54 4.96 10.36
N LEU A 146 3.70 6.00 9.53
CA LEU A 146 3.42 7.38 9.94
C LEU A 146 1.93 7.63 10.22
N SER A 147 1.03 6.93 9.52
CA SER A 147 -0.42 7.10 9.69
C SER A 147 -0.96 6.64 11.04
N PHE A 148 -0.17 5.90 11.84
CA PHE A 148 -0.59 5.44 13.16
C PHE A 148 -0.94 6.61 14.10
N ARG A 149 -0.27 7.75 13.90
CA ARG A 149 -0.59 9.00 14.60
C ARG A 149 -1.98 9.52 14.25
N SER A 150 -2.39 9.39 12.99
CA SER A 150 -3.72 9.79 12.51
C SER A 150 -4.82 8.86 13.03
N MET A 151 -4.53 7.58 13.25
CA MET A 151 -5.48 6.62 13.85
C MET A 151 -5.82 6.92 15.31
N THR A 152 -4.88 7.53 16.05
CA THR A 152 -4.98 7.76 17.50
C THR A 152 -5.18 9.24 17.86
N SER A 153 -5.42 10.08 16.86
CA SER A 153 -5.58 11.52 17.02
C SER A 153 -6.76 11.87 17.92
N SER A 154 -6.58 12.83 18.83
CA SER A 154 -7.68 13.33 19.67
C SER A 154 -8.72 14.13 18.88
N VAL A 155 -8.37 14.56 17.67
CA VAL A 155 -9.21 15.40 16.79
C VAL A 155 -10.50 14.67 16.38
N TRP A 156 -10.49 13.34 16.34
CA TRP A 156 -11.68 12.51 16.07
C TRP A 156 -12.85 12.78 17.02
N ARG A 157 -12.61 13.37 18.20
CA ARG A 157 -13.69 13.75 19.14
C ARG A 157 -14.42 15.04 18.74
N THR A 158 -13.82 15.84 17.86
CA THR A 158 -14.34 17.17 17.49
C THR A 158 -15.09 17.17 16.17
N GLY A 159 -14.88 16.15 15.34
CA GLY A 159 -15.55 15.96 14.05
C GLY A 159 -14.82 14.92 13.21
N PHE A 160 -15.39 14.59 12.04
CA PHE A 160 -14.83 13.56 11.15
C PHE A 160 -14.00 14.13 9.98
N LEU A 161 -14.29 15.36 9.53
CA LEU A 161 -13.60 15.99 8.40
C LEU A 161 -12.41 16.82 8.88
N HIS A 162 -11.26 16.16 9.03
CA HIS A 162 -9.99 16.78 9.39
C HIS A 162 -8.83 16.11 8.65
N GLU A 163 -7.63 16.66 8.77
CA GLU A 163 -6.45 16.18 8.03
C GLU A 163 -6.16 14.70 8.25
N ASP A 164 -6.29 14.21 9.50
CA ASP A 164 -6.06 12.79 9.82
C ASP A 164 -7.07 11.84 9.12
N PHE A 165 -8.29 12.27 8.84
CA PHE A 165 -9.25 11.48 8.05
C PHE A 165 -8.75 11.33 6.61
N PHE A 166 -8.28 12.43 6.01
CA PHE A 166 -7.75 12.41 4.64
C PHE A 166 -6.49 11.57 4.51
N VAL A 167 -5.63 11.53 5.53
CA VAL A 167 -4.46 10.62 5.57
C VAL A 167 -4.92 9.16 5.43
N LEU A 168 -5.85 8.72 6.27
CA LEU A 168 -6.33 7.34 6.24
C LEU A 168 -7.10 7.03 4.95
N PHE A 169 -7.87 7.98 4.44
CA PHE A 169 -8.64 7.84 3.21
C PHE A 169 -7.74 7.73 1.97
N VAL A 170 -6.69 8.56 1.86
CA VAL A 170 -5.73 8.51 0.75
C VAL A 170 -4.95 7.19 0.79
N LEU A 171 -4.54 6.73 1.98
CA LEU A 171 -3.91 5.41 2.16
C LEU A 171 -4.84 4.27 1.75
N MET A 172 -6.10 4.31 2.20
CA MET A 172 -7.12 3.34 1.83
C MET A 172 -7.27 3.24 0.31
N ILE A 173 -7.51 4.35 -0.38
CA ILE A 173 -7.70 4.36 -1.84
C ILE A 173 -6.43 3.89 -2.56
N THR A 174 -5.25 4.33 -2.10
CA THR A 174 -3.99 3.98 -2.76
C THR A 174 -3.68 2.50 -2.61
N LEU A 175 -3.75 1.95 -1.39
CA LEU A 175 -3.50 0.54 -1.14
C LEU A 175 -4.53 -0.35 -1.85
N PHE A 176 -5.81 -0.01 -1.73
CA PHE A 176 -6.89 -0.77 -2.35
C PHE A 176 -6.83 -0.67 -3.89
N GLY A 177 -6.58 0.52 -4.42
CA GLY A 177 -6.46 0.79 -5.85
C GLY A 177 -5.29 0.04 -6.48
N LEU A 178 -4.09 0.09 -5.88
CA LEU A 178 -2.93 -0.68 -6.35
C LEU A 178 -3.17 -2.18 -6.22
N GLY A 179 -3.76 -2.63 -5.11
CA GLY A 179 -4.11 -4.01 -4.89
C GLY A 179 -5.04 -4.55 -6.00
N LEU A 180 -6.09 -3.80 -6.35
CA LEU A 180 -6.99 -4.15 -7.45
C LEU A 180 -6.28 -4.11 -8.80
N PHE A 181 -5.51 -3.04 -9.06
CA PHE A 181 -4.80 -2.84 -10.31
C PHE A 181 -3.84 -3.99 -10.61
N PHE A 182 -2.97 -4.34 -9.66
CA PHE A 182 -2.07 -5.48 -9.81
C PHE A 182 -2.83 -6.80 -9.85
N GLY A 183 -3.93 -6.95 -9.10
CA GLY A 183 -4.75 -8.15 -9.08
C GLY A 183 -5.48 -8.45 -10.39
N ILE A 184 -5.84 -7.41 -11.14
CA ILE A 184 -6.44 -7.53 -12.48
C ILE A 184 -5.36 -7.80 -13.52
N ASN A 185 -4.26 -7.03 -13.48
CA ASN A 185 -3.22 -7.08 -14.51
C ASN A 185 -2.30 -8.31 -14.41
N THR A 186 -2.11 -8.90 -13.23
CA THR A 186 -1.33 -10.14 -13.07
C THR A 186 -2.06 -11.38 -13.58
N LYS A 187 -3.40 -11.39 -13.62
CA LYS A 187 -4.18 -12.52 -14.15
C LYS A 187 -4.07 -12.71 -15.66
N GLN A 188 -3.57 -11.70 -16.38
CA GLN A 188 -3.37 -11.78 -17.83
C GLN A 188 -2.03 -12.42 -18.20
N THR A 189 -1.04 -12.37 -17.30
CA THR A 189 0.21 -13.12 -17.39
C THR A 189 -0.02 -14.56 -16.87
N GLU A 190 0.63 -15.55 -17.49
CA GLU A 190 0.32 -17.00 -17.46
C GLU A 190 0.09 -17.66 -16.08
N ASP A 191 0.45 -17.02 -14.97
CA ASP A 191 0.12 -17.42 -13.61
C ASP A 191 -1.27 -16.94 -13.18
N LYS A 192 -2.27 -17.82 -13.25
CA LYS A 192 -3.68 -17.57 -12.82
C LYS A 192 -3.84 -17.22 -11.32
N LYS A 193 -2.77 -17.14 -10.53
CA LYS A 193 -2.81 -16.83 -9.10
C LYS A 193 -2.46 -15.36 -8.86
N MET A 194 -3.29 -14.72 -8.06
CA MET A 194 -3.07 -13.35 -7.59
C MET A 194 -1.72 -13.27 -6.85
N SER A 195 -0.92 -12.24 -7.14
CA SER A 195 0.34 -12.04 -6.45
C SER A 195 0.12 -11.80 -4.96
N SER A 196 1.03 -12.31 -4.12
CA SER A 196 0.95 -12.12 -2.66
C SER A 196 0.96 -10.64 -2.30
N THR A 197 1.72 -9.81 -3.03
CA THR A 197 1.75 -8.36 -2.82
C THR A 197 0.41 -7.71 -3.09
N SER A 198 -0.25 -8.04 -4.22
CA SER A 198 -1.59 -7.52 -4.54
C SER A 198 -2.61 -7.88 -3.45
N LEU A 199 -2.55 -9.11 -2.93
CA LEU A 199 -3.41 -9.55 -1.82
C LEU A 199 -3.13 -8.74 -0.54
N ILE A 200 -1.87 -8.56 -0.16
CA ILE A 200 -1.46 -7.78 1.01
C ILE A 200 -1.96 -6.33 0.89
N LEU A 201 -1.80 -5.71 -0.29
CA LEU A 201 -2.27 -4.35 -0.56
C LEU A 201 -3.80 -4.24 -0.45
N LEU A 202 -4.55 -5.19 -1.01
CA LEU A 202 -6.01 -5.22 -0.87
C LEU A 202 -6.46 -5.38 0.58
N VAL A 203 -5.87 -6.33 1.30
CA VAL A 203 -6.20 -6.56 2.72
C VAL A 203 -5.85 -5.34 3.56
N GLY A 204 -4.68 -4.73 3.31
CA GLY A 204 -4.27 -3.48 3.94
C GLY A 204 -5.25 -2.35 3.65
N GLY A 205 -5.61 -2.12 2.37
CA GLY A 205 -6.58 -1.11 1.98
C GLY A 205 -7.95 -1.30 2.65
N SER A 206 -8.46 -2.53 2.69
CA SER A 206 -9.72 -2.81 3.39
C SER A 206 -9.62 -2.61 4.90
N PHE A 207 -8.46 -2.88 5.51
CA PHE A 207 -8.23 -2.61 6.93
C PHE A 207 -8.32 -1.10 7.23
N TYR A 208 -7.69 -0.26 6.41
CA TYR A 208 -7.82 1.20 6.50
C TYR A 208 -9.26 1.67 6.26
N PHE A 209 -10.00 1.02 5.36
CA PHE A 209 -11.43 1.30 5.16
C PHE A 209 -12.23 1.09 6.45
N TYR A 210 -12.05 -0.05 7.12
CA TYR A 210 -12.74 -0.31 8.39
C TYR A 210 -12.33 0.66 9.49
N ILE A 211 -11.04 0.94 9.65
CA ILE A 211 -10.59 1.94 10.65
C ILE A 211 -11.21 3.30 10.39
N THR A 212 -11.18 3.76 9.14
CA THR A 212 -11.73 5.07 8.77
C THR A 212 -13.23 5.11 9.01
N LEU A 213 -13.96 4.04 8.66
CA LEU A 213 -15.39 3.92 8.90
C LEU A 213 -15.72 3.94 10.40
N TRP A 214 -14.99 3.17 11.20
CA TRP A 214 -15.15 3.12 12.66
C TRP A 214 -14.98 4.51 13.30
N LEU A 215 -13.86 5.17 12.99
CA LEU A 215 -13.52 6.47 13.55
C LEU A 215 -14.51 7.55 13.10
N SER A 216 -14.91 7.52 11.83
CA SER A 216 -15.91 8.46 11.30
C SER A 216 -17.27 8.30 12.00
N LEU A 217 -17.72 7.07 12.25
CA LEU A 217 -18.99 6.86 12.97
C LEU A 217 -18.93 7.35 14.42
N HIS A 218 -17.84 7.07 15.15
CA HIS A 218 -17.66 7.52 16.54
C HIS A 218 -17.54 9.04 16.69
N SER A 219 -17.14 9.73 15.63
CA SER A 219 -17.05 11.20 15.65
C SER A 219 -18.38 11.91 15.41
N ILE A 220 -19.40 11.21 14.89
CA ILE A 220 -20.70 11.80 14.53
C ILE A 220 -21.82 11.29 15.44
N LEU A 221 -21.77 10.02 15.84
CA LEU A 221 -22.83 9.33 16.57
C LEU A 221 -22.40 9.07 18.01
N SER A 222 -23.37 8.83 18.89
CA SER A 222 -23.10 8.30 20.23
C SER A 222 -22.41 6.94 20.16
N ASP A 223 -21.52 6.66 21.11
CA ASP A 223 -20.67 5.46 21.14
C ASP A 223 -21.45 4.16 20.84
N ASP A 224 -22.56 3.90 21.52
CA ASP A 224 -23.34 2.67 21.33
C ASP A 224 -23.90 2.51 19.91
N VAL A 225 -24.40 3.61 19.34
CA VAL A 225 -24.99 3.64 17.99
C VAL A 225 -23.89 3.49 16.93
N ALA A 226 -22.73 4.13 17.12
CA ALA A 226 -21.58 4.02 16.24
C ALA A 226 -21.07 2.57 16.17
N VAL A 227 -20.91 1.92 17.33
CA VAL A 227 -20.52 0.50 17.42
C VAL A 227 -21.52 -0.38 16.69
N MET A 228 -22.82 -0.24 16.98
CA MET A 228 -23.89 -1.03 16.37
C MET A 228 -23.86 -0.93 14.84
N ILE A 229 -23.85 0.29 14.30
CA ILE A 229 -23.85 0.52 12.84
C ILE A 229 -22.57 -0.04 12.21
N SER A 230 -21.41 0.17 12.84
CA SER A 230 -20.14 -0.34 12.32
C SER A 230 -20.14 -1.87 12.23
N LEU A 231 -20.61 -2.57 13.26
CA LEU A 231 -20.66 -4.03 13.28
C LEU A 231 -21.66 -4.60 12.26
N ILE A 232 -22.80 -3.92 12.06
CA ILE A 232 -23.76 -4.28 11.01
C ILE A 232 -23.09 -4.19 9.64
N ILE A 233 -22.40 -3.08 9.34
CA ILE A 233 -21.72 -2.88 8.07
C ILE A 233 -20.62 -3.95 7.88
N TYR A 234 -19.81 -4.24 8.90
CA TYR A 234 -18.78 -5.27 8.84
C TYR A 234 -19.37 -6.66 8.61
N THR A 235 -20.51 -6.96 9.21
CA THR A 235 -21.22 -8.24 9.03
C THR A 235 -21.73 -8.37 7.60
N ILE A 236 -22.36 -7.32 7.05
CA ILE A 236 -22.86 -7.32 5.67
C ILE A 236 -21.70 -7.54 4.69
N ILE A 237 -20.61 -6.79 4.83
CA ILE A 237 -19.42 -6.94 3.97
C ILE A 237 -18.81 -8.33 4.14
N GLY A 238 -18.70 -8.82 5.37
CA GLY A 238 -18.16 -10.14 5.68
C GLY A 238 -18.97 -11.27 5.06
N LEU A 239 -20.30 -11.21 5.16
CA LEU A 239 -21.22 -12.17 4.53
C LEU A 239 -21.12 -12.12 3.01
N ILE A 240 -21.15 -10.93 2.41
CA ILE A 240 -21.01 -10.76 0.95
C ILE A 240 -19.67 -11.38 0.50
N CYS A 241 -18.56 -11.06 1.16
CA CYS A 241 -17.26 -11.64 0.83
C CYS A 241 -17.23 -13.16 1.03
N TYR A 242 -17.74 -13.66 2.15
CA TYR A 242 -17.75 -15.09 2.45
C TYR A 242 -18.54 -15.89 1.41
N PHE A 243 -19.77 -15.46 1.12
CA PHE A 243 -20.63 -16.12 0.13
C PHE A 243 -20.10 -15.95 -1.28
N ASN A 244 -19.61 -14.77 -1.66
CA ASN A 244 -18.99 -14.56 -2.97
C ASN A 244 -17.73 -15.43 -3.17
N GLY A 245 -16.92 -15.58 -2.11
CA GLY A 245 -15.78 -16.48 -2.08
C GLY A 245 -16.20 -17.95 -2.23
N LEU A 246 -17.27 -18.36 -1.56
CA LEU A 246 -17.85 -19.70 -1.66
C LEU A 246 -18.41 -19.95 -3.07
N LEU A 247 -19.23 -19.04 -3.61
CA LEU A 247 -19.86 -19.14 -4.93
C LEU A 247 -18.83 -19.26 -6.06
N ASN A 248 -17.76 -18.48 -5.99
CA ASN A 248 -16.72 -18.44 -7.02
C ASN A 248 -15.52 -19.37 -6.75
N ASN A 249 -15.58 -20.26 -5.77
CA ASN A 249 -14.47 -21.13 -5.35
C ASN A 249 -13.15 -20.38 -5.06
N LYS A 250 -13.23 -19.12 -4.62
CA LYS A 250 -12.07 -18.28 -4.28
C LYS A 250 -11.81 -18.35 -2.78
N LYS A 251 -11.00 -19.34 -2.37
CA LYS A 251 -10.64 -19.59 -0.95
C LYS A 251 -10.18 -18.33 -0.21
N VAL A 252 -9.40 -17.46 -0.85
CA VAL A 252 -8.90 -16.23 -0.22
C VAL A 252 -10.03 -15.30 0.22
N ILE A 253 -11.02 -15.06 -0.65
CA ILE A 253 -12.15 -14.17 -0.34
C ILE A 253 -13.06 -14.81 0.71
N GLN A 254 -13.23 -16.13 0.65
CA GLN A 254 -13.99 -16.88 1.65
C GLN A 254 -13.35 -16.78 3.04
N VAL A 255 -12.03 -17.00 3.13
CA VAL A 255 -11.28 -16.88 4.40
C VAL A 255 -11.32 -15.45 4.91
N TYR A 256 -11.14 -14.45 4.04
CA TYR A 256 -11.24 -13.05 4.40
C TYR A 256 -12.61 -12.69 5.01
N GLY A 257 -13.71 -13.07 4.35
CA GLY A 257 -15.06 -12.86 4.87
C GLY A 257 -15.31 -13.60 6.19
N GLY A 258 -14.79 -14.82 6.31
CA GLY A 258 -14.86 -15.61 7.55
C GLY A 258 -14.10 -14.96 8.72
N ILE A 259 -12.90 -14.43 8.48
CA ILE A 259 -12.12 -13.69 9.49
C ILE A 259 -12.87 -12.44 9.94
N LEU A 260 -13.47 -11.69 9.00
CA LEU A 260 -14.22 -10.48 9.34
C LEU A 260 -15.47 -10.78 10.18
N ILE A 261 -16.24 -11.81 9.80
CA ILE A 261 -17.38 -12.28 10.61
C ILE A 261 -16.90 -12.75 11.98
N GLY A 262 -15.83 -13.54 12.04
CA GLY A 262 -15.23 -14.00 13.30
C GLY A 262 -14.80 -12.84 14.20
N PHE A 263 -14.25 -11.77 13.63
CA PHE A 263 -13.91 -10.55 14.36
C PHE A 263 -15.15 -9.86 14.94
N VAL A 264 -16.21 -9.70 14.15
CA VAL A 264 -17.48 -9.12 14.63
C VAL A 264 -18.07 -9.96 15.77
N VAL A 265 -18.17 -11.27 15.58
CA VAL A 265 -18.68 -12.18 16.62
C VAL A 265 -17.82 -12.09 17.88
N SER A 266 -16.50 -12.10 17.74
CA SER A 266 -15.57 -11.97 18.86
C SER A 266 -15.77 -10.67 19.63
N ARG A 267 -15.90 -9.53 18.93
CA ARG A 267 -16.17 -8.23 19.55
C ARG A 267 -17.48 -8.23 20.34
N VAL A 268 -18.56 -8.72 19.74
CA VAL A 268 -19.88 -8.81 20.39
C VAL A 268 -19.79 -9.66 21.66
N LEU A 269 -19.14 -10.82 21.58
CA LEU A 269 -18.99 -11.73 22.71
C LEU A 269 -18.11 -11.17 23.83
N LEU A 270 -17.01 -10.50 23.48
CA LEU A 270 -16.00 -10.03 24.43
C LEU A 270 -16.31 -8.67 25.05
N VAL A 271 -17.04 -7.80 24.33
CA VAL A 271 -17.29 -6.42 24.77
C VAL A 271 -18.79 -6.22 24.99
N ASP A 272 -19.60 -6.37 23.95
CA ASP A 272 -21.00 -5.92 23.98
C ASP A 272 -21.86 -6.75 24.95
N ILE A 273 -21.65 -8.07 25.01
CA ILE A 273 -22.37 -8.95 25.94
C ILE A 273 -22.12 -8.59 27.40
N TRP A 274 -20.98 -8.01 27.74
CA TRP A 274 -20.70 -7.64 29.13
C TRP A 274 -21.49 -6.41 29.58
N GLN A 275 -21.78 -5.50 28.65
CA GLN A 275 -22.51 -4.26 28.91
C GLN A 275 -24.03 -4.41 28.77
N MET A 276 -24.52 -5.47 28.13
CA MET A 276 -25.96 -5.72 27.96
C MET A 276 -26.66 -6.18 29.24
N GLU A 277 -27.97 -5.88 29.34
CA GLU A 277 -28.85 -6.51 30.32
C GLU A 277 -28.98 -8.02 30.06
N MET A 278 -29.30 -8.80 31.10
CA MET A 278 -29.39 -10.28 31.05
C MET A 278 -30.23 -10.79 29.87
N ALA A 279 -31.36 -10.14 29.55
CA ALA A 279 -32.21 -10.51 28.43
C ALA A 279 -31.50 -10.32 27.07
N GLY A 280 -30.78 -9.21 26.88
CA GLY A 280 -30.03 -8.93 25.66
C GLY A 280 -28.90 -9.93 25.42
N LYS A 281 -28.24 -10.40 26.49
CA LYS A 281 -27.20 -11.45 26.40
C LYS A 281 -27.77 -12.74 25.82
N ILE A 282 -28.90 -13.20 26.36
CA ILE A 282 -29.55 -14.46 25.95
C ILE A 282 -29.93 -14.41 24.45
N VAL A 283 -30.57 -13.33 24.01
CA VAL A 283 -30.97 -13.16 22.60
C VAL A 283 -29.76 -13.13 21.67
N THR A 284 -28.70 -12.41 22.05
CA THR A 284 -27.48 -12.28 21.24
C THR A 284 -26.75 -13.62 21.12
N PHE A 285 -26.62 -14.39 22.20
CA PHE A 285 -26.06 -15.74 22.16
C PHE A 285 -26.88 -16.68 21.27
N PHE A 286 -28.21 -16.59 21.33
CA PHE A 286 -29.09 -17.42 20.50
C PHE A 286 -28.95 -17.07 19.00
N LEU A 287 -28.94 -15.78 18.65
CA LEU A 287 -28.74 -15.34 17.26
C LEU A 287 -27.37 -15.72 16.72
N LEU A 288 -26.31 -15.55 17.52
CA LEU A 288 -24.96 -15.99 17.16
C LEU A 288 -24.88 -17.50 16.96
N GLY A 289 -25.53 -18.27 17.85
CA GLY A 289 -25.65 -19.72 17.72
C GLY A 289 -26.35 -20.12 16.43
N ALA A 290 -27.48 -19.49 16.11
CA ALA A 290 -28.23 -19.73 14.87
C ALA A 290 -27.41 -19.39 13.62
N LEU A 291 -26.68 -18.27 13.64
CA LEU A 291 -25.79 -17.86 12.55
C LEU A 291 -24.65 -18.87 12.32
N LEU A 292 -23.97 -19.30 13.39
CA LEU A 292 -22.90 -20.29 13.31
C LEU A 292 -23.42 -21.64 12.81
N VAL A 293 -24.54 -22.13 13.34
CA VAL A 293 -25.15 -23.38 12.87
C VAL A 293 -25.50 -23.27 11.38
N SER A 294 -26.12 -22.17 10.95
CA SER A 294 -26.48 -21.96 9.54
C SER A 294 -25.27 -22.00 8.61
N THR A 295 -24.17 -21.34 8.97
CA THR A 295 -22.95 -21.35 8.15
C THR A 295 -22.32 -22.74 8.02
N THR A 296 -22.36 -23.57 9.08
CA THR A 296 -21.83 -24.96 9.03
C THR A 296 -22.66 -25.88 8.13
N PHE A 297 -24.00 -25.75 8.14
CA PHE A 297 -24.88 -26.57 7.31
C PHE A 297 -24.73 -26.25 5.82
N LEU A 298 -24.66 -24.96 5.45
CA LEU A 298 -24.44 -24.55 4.06
C LEU A 298 -23.08 -25.00 3.51
N GLY A 299 -22.05 -25.07 4.35
CA GLY A 299 -20.73 -25.56 3.97
C GLY A 299 -20.72 -27.06 3.58
N LYS A 300 -21.40 -27.91 4.36
CA LYS A 300 -21.41 -29.38 4.14
C LYS A 300 -22.15 -29.79 2.85
N LYS A 301 -23.27 -29.14 2.51
CA LYS A 301 -24.09 -29.50 1.34
C LYS A 301 -23.29 -29.40 0.03
N ARG A 302 -22.44 -28.38 -0.10
CA ARG A 302 -21.64 -28.16 -1.33
C ARG A 302 -20.44 -29.10 -1.49
N GLN A 303 -19.84 -29.57 -0.40
CA GLN A 303 -18.79 -30.60 -0.49
C GLN A 303 -19.34 -31.92 -1.03
N ALA A 304 -20.57 -32.28 -0.64
CA ALA A 304 -21.25 -33.45 -1.17
C ALA A 304 -21.50 -33.33 -2.70
N GLU A 305 -22.02 -32.19 -3.17
CA GLU A 305 -22.25 -31.94 -4.61
C GLU A 305 -20.95 -31.92 -5.44
N HIS A 306 -19.87 -31.33 -4.93
CA HIS A 306 -18.59 -31.30 -5.66
C HIS A 306 -17.95 -32.68 -5.82
N ASN A 307 -18.09 -33.56 -4.82
CA ASN A 307 -17.54 -34.91 -4.87
C ASN A 307 -18.30 -35.81 -5.87
N ILE A 308 -19.60 -35.62 -6.03
CA ILE A 308 -20.43 -36.35 -7.01
C ILE A 308 -20.02 -35.99 -8.45
N ILE A 309 -19.67 -34.73 -8.73
CA ILE A 309 -19.30 -34.28 -10.08
C ILE A 309 -17.88 -34.74 -10.48
N LYS A 310 -16.96 -34.85 -9.51
CA LYS A 310 -15.55 -35.19 -9.78
C LYS A 310 -15.28 -36.68 -9.91
N ASN A 311 -16.16 -37.50 -9.38
CA ASN A 311 -16.04 -38.95 -9.41
C ASN A 311 -17.42 -39.54 -9.76
N PRO A 312 -17.89 -39.36 -11.00
CA PRO A 312 -19.11 -40.01 -11.44
C PRO A 312 -18.87 -41.52 -11.31
N ASP A 313 -19.76 -42.18 -10.58
CA ASP A 313 -19.69 -43.61 -10.33
C ASP A 313 -19.58 -44.35 -11.67
N PRO A 314 -18.49 -45.11 -11.94
CA PRO A 314 -18.28 -45.76 -13.23
C PRO A 314 -19.34 -46.82 -13.55
N ASN A 315 -20.18 -47.19 -12.58
CA ASN A 315 -21.27 -48.15 -12.72
C ASN A 315 -22.60 -47.53 -13.15
N ASN A 316 -22.65 -46.23 -13.46
CA ASN A 316 -23.87 -45.50 -13.82
C ASN A 316 -23.86 -45.01 -15.30
N GLN A 317 -23.31 -45.83 -16.20
CA GLN A 317 -23.53 -45.76 -17.66
C GLN A 317 -24.27 -46.99 -18.16
#